data_AF-A0A258DT19-F1
#
_entry.id   AF-A0A258DT19-F1
#
_cell.length_a   1.000
_cell.length_b   1.000
_cell.length_c   1.000
_cell.angle_alpha   90.00
_cell.angle_beta   90.00
_cell.angle_gamma   90.00
#
_symmetry.space_group_name_H-M   'P 1'
#
loop_
_entity.id
_entity.type
_entity.pdbx_description
1 polymer ?
#
loop_
_entity_poly.entity_id
_entity_poly.type
_entity_poly.pdbx_seq_one_letter_code
_entity_poly.pdbx_strand_id
1 'polypeptide(L)'
;YNILLQVMDHGKLTDHNGKSVDFRNVILIMTTNAGAVDLSKAAYGFTRNKREGDDIEAINRTFAPEFRNRLDAVIPFAHLSPEIIGQVVEKFVLQLEAQLADRNVTIELSDEATAWLVERGYDEQMGARPMGRVIQEHIKTPLADEVLFGRLKGGGHVRVVVEHDGSKSKLVFEFPEGPVTPKPDKIAPGVKRAPRRKTDASKAAAKAGPKKAAPKAAPKAGPKSGPKPGGPKPSGPTGGSGGRHVPKVPLVKA
;
A
#
# COMPACT_ATOMS: atom_id res chain seq x y z
N TYR A 1 5.73 -12.36 -15.39
CA TYR A 1 6.34 -11.94 -14.10
C TYR A 1 7.86 -11.81 -14.12
N ASN A 2 8.56 -12.21 -15.19
CA ASN A 2 10.03 -12.35 -15.19
C ASN A 2 10.81 -11.06 -14.89
N ILE A 3 10.30 -9.90 -15.34
CA ILE A 3 10.91 -8.60 -15.03
C ILE A 3 10.85 -8.29 -13.53
N LEU A 4 9.74 -8.62 -12.86
CA LEU A 4 9.60 -8.41 -11.42
C LEU A 4 10.53 -9.33 -10.62
N LEU A 5 10.71 -10.58 -11.06
CA LEU A 5 11.70 -11.48 -10.47
C LEU A 5 13.11 -10.87 -10.56
N GLN A 6 13.49 -10.33 -11.73
CA GLN A 6 14.78 -9.67 -11.89
C GLN A 6 14.94 -8.46 -10.94
N VAL A 7 13.88 -7.66 -10.76
CA VAL A 7 13.89 -6.52 -9.83
C VAL A 7 14.04 -6.97 -8.39
N MET A 8 13.30 -8.01 -7.96
CA MET A 8 13.37 -8.54 -6.59
C MET A 8 14.71 -9.23 -6.29
N ASP A 9 15.34 -9.84 -7.30
CA ASP A 9 16.60 -10.57 -7.16
C ASP A 9 17.82 -9.65 -7.13
N HIS A 10 17.85 -8.65 -8.02
CA HIS A 10 19.04 -7.83 -8.25
C HIS A 10 18.88 -6.37 -7.79
N GLY A 11 17.67 -5.96 -7.41
CA GLY A 11 17.37 -4.59 -7.01
C GLY A 11 17.64 -3.58 -8.14
N LYS A 12 17.71 -4.03 -9.39
CA LYS A 12 18.03 -3.19 -10.56
C LYS A 12 17.27 -3.63 -11.79
N LEU A 13 16.86 -2.66 -12.59
CA LEU A 13 16.27 -2.88 -13.92
C LEU A 13 17.00 -2.03 -14.95
N THR A 14 17.40 -2.63 -16.06
CA THR A 14 18.02 -1.90 -17.16
C THR A 14 17.01 -1.71 -18.28
N ASP A 15 16.78 -0.45 -18.66
CA ASP A 15 15.90 -0.07 -19.76
C ASP A 15 16.55 -0.39 -21.13
N HIS A 16 15.75 -0.37 -22.21
CA HIS A 16 16.20 -0.56 -23.59
C HIS A 16 17.27 0.45 -24.04
N ASN A 17 17.30 1.63 -23.41
CA ASN A 17 18.32 2.66 -23.64
C ASN A 17 19.63 2.42 -22.85
N GLY A 18 19.78 1.28 -22.16
CA GLY A 18 20.95 0.95 -21.35
C GLY A 18 21.01 1.67 -20.00
N LYS A 19 20.01 2.49 -19.65
CA LYS A 19 19.92 3.14 -18.34
C LYS A 19 19.49 2.13 -17.28
N SER A 20 20.24 2.06 -16.19
CA SER A 20 19.92 1.21 -15.04
C SER A 20 19.19 2.02 -13.96
N VAL A 21 18.06 1.49 -13.50
CA VAL A 21 17.25 2.02 -12.39
C VAL A 21 17.49 1.15 -11.16
N ASP A 22 17.70 1.79 -10.02
CA ASP A 22 17.98 1.14 -8.74
C ASP A 22 16.72 1.08 -7.86
N PHE A 23 16.39 -0.10 -7.36
CA PHE A 23 15.22 -0.41 -6.53
C PHE A 23 15.56 -0.70 -5.06
N ARG A 24 16.83 -0.58 -4.64
CA ARG A 24 17.27 -0.92 -3.27
C ARG A 24 16.60 -0.08 -2.18
N ASN A 25 16.11 1.11 -2.51
CA ASN A 25 15.42 2.02 -1.58
C ASN A 25 13.92 2.17 -1.92
N VAL A 26 13.33 1.17 -2.57
CA VAL A 26 11.92 1.17 -2.97
C VAL A 26 11.18 0.08 -2.22
N ILE A 27 9.99 0.40 -1.72
CA ILE A 27 9.04 -0.61 -1.20
C ILE A 27 8.11 -1.00 -2.36
N LEU A 28 8.18 -2.26 -2.77
CA LEU A 28 7.30 -2.80 -3.80
C LEU A 28 6.01 -3.32 -3.15
N ILE A 29 4.90 -2.63 -3.38
CA ILE A 29 3.57 -3.08 -2.95
C ILE A 29 2.81 -3.58 -4.17
N MET A 30 2.29 -4.80 -4.08
CA MET A 30 1.49 -5.43 -5.12
C MET A 30 0.15 -5.85 -4.55
N THR A 31 -0.92 -5.62 -5.31
CA THR A 31 -2.29 -5.94 -4.91
C THR A 31 -2.93 -6.85 -5.95
N THR A 32 -3.72 -7.82 -5.51
CA THR A 32 -4.46 -8.74 -6.38
C THR A 32 -5.84 -9.00 -5.78
N ASN A 33 -6.85 -9.16 -6.65
CA ASN A 33 -8.18 -9.61 -6.24
C ASN A 33 -8.30 -11.15 -6.32
N ALA A 34 -7.19 -11.88 -6.53
CA ALA A 34 -7.17 -13.34 -6.46
C ALA A 34 -7.61 -13.80 -5.07
N GLY A 35 -8.58 -14.72 -4.99
CA GLY A 35 -9.20 -15.15 -3.74
C GLY A 35 -10.48 -14.39 -3.37
N ALA A 36 -10.61 -13.12 -3.77
CA ALA A 36 -11.79 -12.31 -3.42
C ALA A 36 -13.11 -12.87 -3.98
N VAL A 37 -13.08 -13.46 -5.18
CA VAL A 37 -14.26 -14.07 -5.80
C VAL A 37 -14.69 -15.34 -5.06
N ASP A 38 -13.75 -16.14 -4.57
CA ASP A 38 -14.06 -17.38 -3.88
C ASP A 38 -14.54 -17.14 -2.44
N LEU A 39 -14.02 -16.09 -1.78
CA LEU A 39 -14.57 -15.55 -0.53
C LEU A 39 -16.02 -15.04 -0.68
N SER A 40 -16.35 -14.41 -1.82
CA SER A 40 -17.68 -13.85 -2.06
C SER A 40 -18.78 -14.88 -2.35
N LYS A 41 -18.43 -16.14 -2.59
CA LYS A 41 -19.40 -17.22 -2.83
C LYS A 41 -19.92 -17.76 -1.51
N ALA A 42 -21.24 -17.77 -1.36
CA ALA A 42 -21.90 -18.40 -0.22
C ALA A 42 -21.38 -19.84 -0.02
N ALA A 43 -21.04 -20.19 1.23
CA ALA A 43 -20.70 -21.56 1.58
C ALA A 43 -21.99 -22.40 1.57
N TYR A 44 -22.14 -23.26 0.56
CA TYR A 44 -23.20 -24.26 0.56
C TYR A 44 -22.83 -25.39 1.53
N GLY A 45 -23.54 -25.51 2.66
CA GLY A 45 -23.40 -26.62 3.61
C GLY A 45 -23.70 -26.26 5.06
N PHE A 46 -24.34 -27.16 5.80
CA PHE A 46 -24.87 -26.98 7.16
C PHE A 46 -23.83 -26.74 8.28
N THR A 47 -22.54 -26.64 7.98
CA THR A 47 -21.47 -26.69 9.00
C THR A 47 -20.27 -25.76 8.78
N ARG A 48 -20.24 -24.92 7.72
CA ARG A 48 -19.13 -23.98 7.50
C ARG A 48 -19.65 -22.58 7.16
N ASN A 49 -19.67 -21.71 8.16
CA ASN A 49 -20.01 -20.28 8.00
C ASN A 49 -18.84 -19.44 7.45
N LYS A 50 -17.62 -20.00 7.33
CA LYS A 50 -16.44 -19.28 6.84
C LYS A 50 -15.45 -20.24 6.20
N ARG A 51 -15.07 -19.99 4.94
CA ARG A 51 -14.03 -20.76 4.24
C ARG A 51 -12.66 -20.17 4.57
N GLU A 52 -12.16 -20.46 5.77
CA GLU A 52 -10.78 -20.10 6.12
C GLU A 52 -9.81 -21.00 5.34
N GLY A 53 -9.04 -20.41 4.41
CA GLY A 53 -8.01 -21.10 3.62
C GLY A 53 -8.11 -20.97 2.09
N ASP A 54 -9.29 -20.64 1.55
CA ASP A 54 -9.51 -20.52 0.09
C ASP A 54 -8.62 -19.43 -0.55
N ASP A 55 -8.29 -18.36 0.19
CA ASP A 55 -7.43 -17.27 -0.28
C ASP A 55 -6.01 -17.73 -0.62
N ILE A 56 -5.45 -18.57 0.26
CA ILE A 56 -4.07 -19.06 0.11
C ILE A 56 -4.03 -20.01 -1.09
N GLU A 57 -5.06 -20.85 -1.27
CA GLU A 57 -5.15 -21.73 -2.43
C GLU A 57 -5.27 -20.94 -3.74
N ALA A 58 -6.13 -19.92 -3.77
CA ALA A 58 -6.29 -19.04 -4.94
C ALA A 58 -4.98 -18.31 -5.28
N ILE A 59 -4.25 -17.82 -4.27
CA ILE A 59 -2.92 -17.21 -4.44
C ILE A 59 -1.91 -18.23 -4.97
N ASN A 60 -1.89 -19.45 -4.42
CA ASN A 60 -0.98 -20.52 -4.82
C ASN A 60 -1.21 -20.97 -6.27
N ARG A 61 -2.46 -20.95 -6.73
CA ARG A 61 -2.84 -21.25 -8.12
C ARG A 61 -2.50 -20.12 -9.08
N THR A 62 -2.65 -18.87 -8.64
CA THR A 62 -2.45 -17.69 -9.50
C THR A 62 -0.97 -17.34 -9.66
N PHE A 63 -0.17 -17.51 -8.61
CA PHE A 63 1.24 -17.10 -8.59
C PHE A 63 2.18 -18.30 -8.46
N ALA A 64 3.13 -18.39 -9.39
CA ALA A 64 4.14 -19.44 -9.38
C ALA A 64 4.95 -19.41 -8.05
N PRO A 65 5.39 -20.59 -7.55
CA PRO A 65 6.18 -20.66 -6.32
C PRO A 65 7.42 -19.76 -6.33
N GLU A 66 8.09 -19.65 -7.47
CA GLU A 66 9.28 -18.81 -7.67
C GLU A 66 9.02 -17.34 -7.35
N PHE A 67 7.83 -16.84 -7.67
CA PHE A 67 7.43 -15.47 -7.37
C PHE A 67 7.05 -15.29 -5.91
N ARG A 68 6.28 -16.23 -5.35
CA ARG A 68 5.87 -16.21 -3.94
C ARG A 68 7.07 -16.26 -2.99
N ASN A 69 8.09 -17.04 -3.34
CA ASN A 69 9.32 -17.17 -2.57
C ASN A 69 10.19 -15.88 -2.56
N ARG A 70 9.82 -14.85 -3.34
CA ARG A 70 10.49 -13.53 -3.36
C ARG A 70 9.68 -12.44 -2.66
N LEU A 71 8.54 -12.78 -2.07
CA LEU A 71 7.75 -11.85 -1.26
C LEU A 71 8.16 -11.98 0.20
N ASP A 72 8.40 -10.85 0.86
CA ASP A 72 8.66 -10.83 2.31
C ASP A 72 7.40 -11.21 3.11
N ALA A 73 6.23 -10.75 2.66
CA ALA A 73 4.96 -11.00 3.30
C ALA A 73 3.79 -11.02 2.31
N VAL A 74 2.80 -11.86 2.60
CA VAL A 74 1.48 -11.85 1.94
C VAL A 74 0.45 -11.53 3.01
N ILE A 75 -0.27 -10.42 2.83
CA ILE A 75 -1.19 -9.89 3.85
C ILE A 75 -2.62 -10.03 3.32
N PRO A 76 -3.45 -10.93 3.89
CA PRO A 76 -4.87 -10.99 3.55
C PRO A 76 -5.60 -9.80 4.18
N PHE A 77 -6.51 -9.19 3.42
CA PHE A 77 -7.38 -8.11 3.89
C PHE A 77 -8.78 -8.65 4.14
N ALA A 78 -9.26 -8.53 5.38
CA ALA A 78 -10.63 -8.91 5.73
C ALA A 78 -11.65 -7.89 5.22
N HIS A 79 -12.92 -8.31 5.12
CA HIS A 79 -14.04 -7.41 4.88
C HIS A 79 -14.13 -6.34 5.97
N LEU A 80 -14.67 -5.17 5.62
CA LEU A 80 -14.85 -4.07 6.55
C LEU A 80 -16.06 -4.32 7.44
N SER A 81 -15.90 -4.18 8.76
CA SER A 81 -17.06 -4.21 9.66
C SER A 81 -17.92 -2.94 9.48
N PRO A 82 -19.24 -3.01 9.77
CA PRO A 82 -20.13 -1.83 9.78
C PRO A 82 -19.55 -0.64 10.55
N GLU A 83 -18.89 -0.91 11.68
CA GLU A 83 -18.23 0.09 12.51
C GLU A 83 -17.09 0.81 11.78
N ILE A 84 -16.23 0.05 11.07
CA ILE A 84 -15.13 0.63 10.27
C ILE A 84 -15.70 1.45 9.11
N ILE A 85 -16.83 1.03 8.53
CA ILE A 85 -17.47 1.78 7.45
C ILE A 85 -18.05 3.10 7.97
N GLY A 86 -18.59 3.13 9.19
CA GLY A 86 -18.96 4.38 9.86
C GLY A 86 -17.79 5.37 9.96
N GLN A 87 -16.60 4.90 10.32
CA GLN A 87 -15.39 5.74 10.33
C GLN A 87 -14.98 6.22 8.93
N VAL A 88 -15.21 5.40 7.89
CA VAL A 88 -14.98 5.80 6.50
C VAL A 88 -15.96 6.91 6.10
N VAL A 89 -17.23 6.83 6.51
CA VAL A 89 -18.22 7.90 6.30
C VAL A 89 -17.77 9.20 6.98
N GLU A 90 -17.38 9.13 8.24
CA GLU A 90 -16.89 10.30 8.99
C GLU A 90 -15.67 10.94 8.30
N LYS A 91 -14.73 10.13 7.82
CA LYS A 91 -13.58 10.62 7.04
C LYS A 91 -14.01 11.35 5.77
N PHE A 92 -14.99 10.83 5.02
CA PHE A 92 -15.48 11.50 3.81
C PHE A 92 -16.17 12.82 4.11
N VAL A 93 -16.92 12.89 5.21
CA VAL A 93 -17.56 14.14 5.67
C VAL A 93 -16.51 15.16 6.06
N LEU A 94 -15.46 14.76 6.79
CA LEU A 94 -14.33 15.65 7.13
C LEU A 94 -13.61 16.16 5.86
N GLN A 95 -13.43 15.30 4.86
CA GLN A 95 -12.86 15.72 3.58
C GLN A 95 -13.76 16.71 2.84
N LEU A 96 -15.09 16.54 2.91
CA LEU A 96 -16.04 17.47 2.33
C LEU A 96 -16.04 18.80 3.07
N GLU A 97 -16.03 18.79 4.40
CA GLU A 97 -15.91 20.00 5.23
C GLU A 97 -14.63 20.78 4.90
N ALA A 98 -13.50 20.09 4.75
CA ALA A 98 -12.25 20.71 4.34
C ALA A 98 -12.34 21.39 2.95
N GLN A 99 -13.13 20.84 2.02
CA GLN A 99 -13.37 21.45 0.70
C GLN A 99 -14.28 22.70 0.79
N LEU A 100 -15.10 22.79 1.84
CA LEU A 100 -16.07 23.86 2.06
C LEU A 100 -15.59 24.92 3.06
N ALA A 101 -14.43 24.71 3.68
CA ALA A 101 -13.82 25.65 4.61
C ALA A 101 -13.64 27.05 4.00
N ASP A 102 -13.24 27.13 2.73
CA ASP A 102 -13.09 28.39 1.98
C ASP A 102 -14.41 29.15 1.78
N ARG A 103 -15.55 28.47 1.96
CA ARG A 103 -16.91 29.03 1.88
C ARG A 103 -17.53 29.26 3.26
N ASN A 104 -16.78 29.05 4.35
CA ASN A 104 -17.27 29.13 5.73
C ASN A 104 -18.50 28.25 5.99
N VAL A 105 -18.56 27.08 5.34
CA VAL A 105 -19.63 26.10 5.55
C VAL A 105 -19.11 24.95 6.39
N THR A 106 -19.85 24.61 7.45
CA THR A 106 -19.57 23.49 8.34
C THR A 106 -20.69 22.45 8.24
N ILE A 107 -20.34 21.18 8.35
CA ILE A 107 -21.28 20.07 8.20
C ILE A 107 -21.28 19.23 9.46
N GLU A 108 -22.47 18.92 9.97
CA GLU A 108 -22.67 17.91 11.00
C GLU A 108 -23.53 16.77 10.46
N LEU A 109 -23.10 15.52 10.67
CA LEU A 109 -23.90 14.34 10.39
C LEU A 109 -24.53 13.82 11.68
N SER A 110 -25.83 13.49 11.64
CA SER A 110 -26.45 12.74 12.74
C SER A 110 -26.00 11.27 12.72
N ASP A 111 -26.10 10.60 13.86
CA ASP A 111 -25.80 9.17 13.99
C ASP A 111 -26.71 8.33 13.07
N GLU A 112 -27.99 8.73 12.96
CA GLU A 112 -28.96 8.11 12.05
C GLU A 112 -28.57 8.29 10.58
N ALA A 113 -28.09 9.47 10.20
CA ALA A 113 -27.60 9.73 8.84
C ALA A 113 -26.36 8.91 8.52
N THR A 114 -25.47 8.71 9.50
CA THR A 114 -24.31 7.83 9.36
C THR A 114 -24.75 6.39 9.13
N ALA A 115 -25.67 5.87 9.95
CA ALA A 115 -26.22 4.52 9.78
C ALA A 115 -26.90 4.32 8.41
N TRP A 116 -27.67 5.33 7.96
CA TRP A 116 -28.32 5.34 6.66
C TRP A 116 -27.33 5.24 5.50
N LEU A 117 -26.20 5.96 5.59
CA LEU A 117 -25.14 5.92 4.59
C LEU A 117 -24.41 4.58 4.61
N VAL A 118 -24.15 4.01 5.79
CA VAL A 118 -23.54 2.69 5.94
C VAL A 118 -24.42 1.63 5.28
N GLU A 119 -25.73 1.63 5.54
CA GLU A 119 -26.68 0.66 4.99
C GLU A 119 -26.74 0.69 3.45
N ARG A 120 -26.72 1.89 2.84
CA ARG A 120 -26.80 2.06 1.38
C ARG A 120 -25.47 2.02 0.65
N GLY A 121 -24.38 2.40 1.32
CA GLY A 121 -23.06 2.55 0.73
C GLY A 121 -22.12 1.39 0.99
N TYR A 122 -22.49 0.45 1.86
CA TYR A 122 -21.75 -0.77 2.09
C TYR A 122 -22.25 -1.92 1.22
N ASP A 123 -21.30 -2.58 0.58
CA ASP A 123 -21.51 -3.84 -0.10
C ASP A 123 -20.42 -4.80 0.39
N GLU A 124 -20.76 -6.01 0.82
CA GLU A 124 -19.77 -6.96 1.36
C GLU A 124 -18.72 -7.38 0.31
N GLN A 125 -19.12 -7.47 -0.95
CA GLN A 125 -18.25 -7.85 -2.07
C GLN A 125 -17.41 -6.68 -2.56
N MET A 126 -17.96 -5.46 -2.57
CA MET A 126 -17.28 -4.26 -3.05
C MET A 126 -16.66 -3.39 -1.94
N GLY A 127 -16.88 -3.73 -0.68
CA GLY A 127 -16.47 -2.96 0.49
C GLY A 127 -17.11 -1.56 0.51
N ALA A 128 -16.35 -0.58 1.00
CA ALA A 128 -16.79 0.82 1.04
C ALA A 128 -16.64 1.57 -0.29
N ARG A 129 -16.34 0.89 -1.41
CA ARG A 129 -16.19 1.56 -2.73
C ARG A 129 -17.43 2.32 -3.18
N PRO A 130 -18.67 1.79 -3.02
CA PRO A 130 -19.88 2.52 -3.37
C PRO A 130 -20.12 3.77 -2.52
N MET A 131 -19.50 3.85 -1.33
CA MET A 131 -19.73 4.92 -0.37
C MET A 131 -19.48 6.32 -0.94
N GLY A 132 -18.41 6.48 -1.72
CA GLY A 132 -18.10 7.76 -2.35
C GLY A 132 -19.19 8.23 -3.30
N ARG A 133 -19.86 7.30 -4.00
CA ARG A 133 -20.98 7.59 -4.89
C ARG A 133 -22.23 7.99 -4.10
N VAL A 134 -22.57 7.25 -3.05
CA VAL A 134 -23.73 7.55 -2.19
C VAL A 134 -23.59 8.92 -1.54
N ILE A 135 -22.40 9.24 -1.01
CA ILE A 135 -22.11 10.57 -0.45
C ILE A 135 -22.14 11.66 -1.52
N GLN A 136 -21.63 11.37 -2.73
CA GLN A 136 -21.70 12.33 -3.83
C GLN A 136 -23.16 12.66 -4.21
N GLU A 137 -23.98 11.63 -4.42
CA GLU A 137 -25.37 11.78 -4.87
C GLU A 137 -26.27 12.40 -3.81
N HIS A 138 -26.16 11.97 -2.55
CA HIS A 138 -27.08 12.38 -1.48
C HIS A 138 -26.60 13.53 -0.61
N ILE A 139 -25.29 13.81 -0.57
CA ILE A 139 -24.74 14.90 0.23
C ILE A 139 -24.13 15.97 -0.67
N LYS A 140 -23.10 15.65 -1.46
CA LYS A 140 -22.33 16.68 -2.17
C LYS A 140 -23.14 17.43 -3.22
N THR A 141 -23.92 16.71 -4.05
CA THR A 141 -24.69 17.35 -5.12
C THR A 141 -25.75 18.30 -4.57
N PRO A 142 -26.64 17.88 -3.65
CA PRO A 142 -27.60 18.80 -3.04
C PRO A 142 -26.94 19.96 -2.28
N LEU A 143 -25.83 19.69 -1.58
CA LEU A 143 -25.12 20.72 -0.84
C LEU A 143 -24.46 21.76 -1.76
N ALA A 144 -23.99 21.35 -2.94
CA ALA A 144 -23.44 22.27 -3.93
C ALA A 144 -24.50 23.28 -4.39
N ASP A 145 -25.74 22.83 -4.60
CA ASP A 145 -26.85 23.73 -4.96
C ASP A 145 -27.14 24.73 -3.84
N GLU A 146 -27.12 24.28 -2.58
CA GLU A 146 -27.33 25.15 -1.41
C GLU A 146 -26.21 26.18 -1.21
N VAL A 147 -24.97 25.82 -1.54
CA VAL A 147 -23.80 26.72 -1.48
C VAL A 147 -23.79 27.72 -2.65
N LEU A 148 -24.27 27.34 -3.83
CA LEU A 148 -24.28 28.21 -5.01
C LEU A 148 -25.49 29.14 -5.05
N PHE A 149 -26.67 28.61 -4.77
CA PHE A 149 -27.96 29.28 -4.99
C PHE A 149 -28.84 29.35 -3.74
N GLY A 150 -28.59 28.50 -2.74
CA GLY A 150 -29.44 28.36 -1.57
C GLY A 150 -28.95 29.10 -0.33
N ARG A 151 -29.25 28.51 0.83
CA ARG A 151 -29.10 29.16 2.14
C ARG A 151 -27.65 29.27 2.62
N LEU A 152 -26.73 28.52 2.00
CA LEU A 152 -25.31 28.47 2.38
C LEU A 152 -24.40 29.37 1.54
N LYS A 153 -24.97 30.22 0.67
CA LYS A 153 -24.19 31.14 -0.19
C LYS A 153 -23.24 32.06 0.58
N GLY A 154 -23.60 32.43 1.81
CA GLY A 154 -22.81 33.28 2.70
C GLY A 154 -22.01 32.51 3.77
N GLY A 155 -21.93 31.18 3.67
CA GLY A 155 -21.49 30.33 4.76
C GLY A 155 -22.63 29.91 5.68
N GLY A 156 -22.33 29.06 6.66
CA GLY A 156 -23.33 28.58 7.61
C GLY A 156 -23.01 27.20 8.18
N HIS A 157 -23.94 26.68 8.96
CA HIS A 157 -23.90 25.32 9.49
C HIS A 157 -25.05 24.52 8.89
N VAL A 158 -24.73 23.31 8.42
CA VAL A 158 -25.74 22.37 7.93
C VAL A 158 -25.67 21.10 8.75
N ARG A 159 -26.82 20.64 9.23
CA ARG A 159 -26.98 19.35 9.88
C ARG A 159 -27.69 18.39 8.93
N VAL A 160 -27.10 17.23 8.70
CA VAL A 160 -27.69 16.16 7.87
C VAL A 160 -28.45 15.21 8.79
N VAL A 161 -29.75 15.07 8.55
CA VAL A 161 -30.65 14.19 9.28
C VAL A 161 -31.36 13.22 8.34
N VAL A 162 -31.92 12.14 8.90
CA VAL A 162 -32.76 11.20 8.15
C VAL A 162 -34.21 11.56 8.38
N GLU A 163 -34.97 11.73 7.30
CA GLU A 163 -36.42 11.83 7.35
C GLU A 163 -37.03 10.53 6.83
N HIS A 164 -38.02 10.02 7.56
CA HIS A 164 -38.78 8.83 7.20
C HIS A 164 -40.13 9.23 6.57
N ASP A 165 -40.27 8.97 5.28
CA ASP A 165 -41.54 9.14 4.55
C ASP A 165 -42.14 7.75 4.27
N GLY A 166 -42.86 7.23 5.25
CA GLY A 166 -43.43 5.88 5.22
C GLY A 166 -42.35 4.79 5.12
N SER A 167 -42.32 4.06 4.01
CA SER A 167 -41.36 2.98 3.74
C SER A 167 -40.04 3.45 3.11
N LYS A 168 -39.86 4.75 2.87
CA LYS A 168 -38.64 5.32 2.29
C LYS A 168 -37.96 6.28 3.26
N SER A 169 -36.69 6.05 3.52
CA SER A 169 -35.83 6.97 4.27
C SER A 169 -35.00 7.83 3.29
N LYS A 170 -34.92 9.14 3.52
CA LYS A 170 -34.13 10.10 2.72
C LYS A 170 -33.28 11.00 3.63
N LEU A 171 -32.14 11.46 3.14
CA LEU A 171 -31.34 12.47 3.81
C LEU A 171 -31.90 13.87 3.54
N VAL A 172 -32.02 14.67 4.60
CA VAL A 172 -32.51 16.05 4.55
C VAL A 172 -31.52 16.96 5.27
N PHE A 173 -31.40 18.20 4.79
CA PHE A 173 -30.57 19.22 5.41
C PHE A 173 -31.41 20.12 6.31
N GLU A 174 -31.03 20.16 7.58
CA GLU A 174 -31.50 21.15 8.53
C GLU A 174 -30.48 22.28 8.65
N PHE A 175 -30.97 23.50 8.60
CA PHE A 175 -30.15 24.70 8.76
C PHE A 175 -30.51 25.32 10.12
N PRO A 176 -29.80 24.97 11.20
CA PRO A 176 -30.02 25.64 12.48
C PRO A 176 -29.63 27.12 12.35
N GLU A 177 -30.57 28.02 12.62
CA GLU A 177 -30.30 29.45 12.65
C GLU A 177 -29.55 29.81 13.94
N GLY A 178 -28.24 30.07 13.81
CA GLY A 178 -27.41 30.58 14.89
C GLY A 178 -25.92 30.57 14.52
N PRO A 179 -25.08 31.42 15.15
CA PRO A 179 -23.64 31.34 14.99
C PRO A 179 -23.16 30.08 15.72
N VAL A 180 -23.16 28.95 15.02
CA VAL A 180 -22.62 27.70 15.58
C VAL A 180 -21.11 27.86 15.58
N THR A 181 -20.58 28.20 16.75
CA THR A 181 -19.14 28.18 17.01
C THR A 181 -18.58 26.85 16.54
N PRO A 182 -17.48 26.83 15.76
CA PRO A 182 -16.85 25.58 15.36
C PRO A 182 -16.64 24.71 16.61
N LYS A 183 -17.01 23.42 16.53
CA LYS A 183 -16.69 22.44 17.58
C LYS A 183 -15.20 22.65 17.90
N PRO A 184 -14.82 22.90 19.17
CA PRO A 184 -13.42 23.05 19.51
C PRO A 184 -12.71 21.79 19.02
N ASP A 185 -11.71 21.99 18.18
CA ASP A 185 -10.80 20.96 17.74
C ASP A 185 -10.49 20.07 18.95
N LYS A 186 -10.91 18.80 18.91
CA LYS A 186 -10.38 17.79 19.83
C LYS A 186 -8.94 17.47 19.41
N ILE A 187 -8.09 18.47 19.34
CA ILE A 187 -6.66 18.28 19.48
C ILE A 187 -6.48 17.94 20.96
N ALA A 188 -6.25 16.66 21.23
CA ALA A 188 -5.86 16.19 22.55
C ALA A 188 -4.75 17.13 23.10
N PRO A 189 -4.92 17.73 24.29
CA PRO A 189 -3.90 18.58 24.87
C PRO A 189 -2.65 17.75 25.13
N GLY A 190 -1.60 18.04 24.37
CA GLY A 190 -0.21 17.75 24.67
C GLY A 190 0.10 16.36 25.23
N VAL A 191 0.43 15.42 24.33
CA VAL A 191 1.45 14.43 24.69
C VAL A 191 2.73 15.22 24.93
N LYS A 192 2.99 15.54 26.21
CA LYS A 192 4.33 15.97 26.66
C LYS A 192 5.28 14.90 26.15
N ARG A 193 6.05 15.22 25.11
CA ARG A 193 7.23 14.43 24.75
C ARG A 193 8.08 14.36 26.01
N ALA A 194 8.12 13.19 26.65
CA ALA A 194 9.09 12.92 27.68
C ALA A 194 10.48 13.30 27.12
N PRO A 195 11.32 14.01 27.89
CA PRO A 195 12.63 14.38 27.41
C PRO A 195 13.36 13.10 26.99
N ARG A 196 13.80 13.06 25.74
CA ARG A 196 14.68 12.01 25.23
C ARG A 196 15.85 11.90 26.20
N ARG A 197 15.88 10.82 26.98
CA ARG A 197 17.02 10.44 27.78
C ARG A 197 18.18 10.30 26.80
N LYS A 198 19.11 11.25 26.82
CA LYS A 198 20.39 11.12 26.12
C LYS A 198 21.00 9.83 26.64
N THR A 199 21.08 8.82 25.79
CA THR A 199 21.95 7.68 26.06
C THR A 199 23.36 8.21 26.02
N ASP A 200 23.99 8.32 27.19
CA ASP A 200 25.40 8.61 27.34
C ASP A 200 26.21 7.53 26.61
N ALA A 201 26.53 7.79 25.35
CA ALA A 201 27.67 7.18 24.69
C ALA A 201 28.95 7.84 25.22
N SER A 202 29.26 7.64 26.51
CA SER A 202 30.60 7.89 27.08
C SER A 202 30.76 7.33 28.50
N LYS A 203 30.70 5.99 28.67
CA LYS A 203 31.36 5.32 29.81
C LYS A 203 31.44 3.80 29.63
N ALA A 204 32.28 3.37 28.69
CA ALA A 204 32.83 2.01 28.66
C ALA A 204 34.26 2.04 28.07
N ALA A 205 35.11 2.89 28.65
CA ALA A 205 36.54 2.91 28.37
C ALA A 205 37.27 3.52 29.59
N ALA A 206 37.38 2.75 30.68
CA ALA A 206 38.40 2.93 31.72
C ALA A 206 38.18 1.92 32.86
N LYS A 207 38.85 0.76 32.77
CA LYS A 207 39.45 0.03 33.92
C LYS A 207 40.15 -1.24 33.43
N ALA A 208 41.40 -1.09 32.99
CA ALA A 208 42.49 -2.06 33.22
C ALA A 208 43.81 -1.36 32.82
N GLY A 209 44.62 -1.01 33.83
CA GLY A 209 45.93 -0.38 33.68
C GLY A 209 47.06 -1.38 33.34
N PRO A 210 48.30 -0.90 33.17
CA PRO A 210 49.28 -1.50 32.26
C PRO A 210 50.37 -2.34 32.95
N LYS A 211 51.02 -3.24 32.19
CA LYS A 211 52.39 -3.71 32.49
C LYS A 211 53.26 -3.72 31.22
N LYS A 212 54.43 -3.05 31.34
CA LYS A 212 55.56 -2.99 30.41
C LYS A 212 56.36 -4.31 30.40
N ALA A 213 56.90 -4.67 29.22
CA ALA A 213 58.34 -4.74 28.89
C ALA A 213 58.66 -5.84 27.85
N ALA A 214 59.38 -5.47 26.79
CA ALA A 214 59.98 -6.35 25.78
C ALA A 214 61.37 -6.87 26.27
N PRO A 215 62.08 -7.80 25.58
CA PRO A 215 62.80 -7.43 24.33
C PRO A 215 63.04 -8.53 23.24
N LYS A 216 63.21 -8.04 22.00
CA LYS A 216 64.17 -8.38 20.89
C LYS A 216 64.52 -9.84 20.51
N ALA A 217 64.39 -10.18 19.22
CA ALA A 217 65.48 -10.33 18.22
C ALA A 217 65.01 -10.99 16.89
N ALA A 218 65.64 -10.64 15.75
CA ALA A 218 65.30 -11.00 14.36
C ALA A 218 66.23 -12.12 13.78
N PRO A 219 66.47 -12.27 12.46
CA PRO A 219 65.72 -13.03 11.44
C PRO A 219 66.57 -14.08 10.67
N LYS A 220 65.96 -14.97 9.85
CA LYS A 220 66.62 -15.69 8.72
C LYS A 220 65.57 -15.97 7.61
N ALA A 221 65.61 -15.30 6.46
CA ALA A 221 66.36 -15.61 5.22
C ALA A 221 65.85 -16.87 4.46
N GLY A 222 65.26 -16.67 3.27
CA GLY A 222 65.04 -17.71 2.22
C GLY A 222 66.36 -18.06 1.48
N PRO A 223 66.41 -18.55 0.22
CA PRO A 223 65.36 -18.50 -0.84
C PRO A 223 65.33 -19.70 -1.86
N LYS A 224 64.59 -19.52 -2.98
CA LYS A 224 64.70 -20.11 -4.36
C LYS A 224 63.86 -21.38 -4.66
N SER A 225 63.29 -21.65 -5.84
CA SER A 225 63.09 -21.00 -7.17
C SER A 225 62.33 -22.01 -8.09
N GLY A 226 61.50 -21.58 -9.07
CA GLY A 226 60.85 -22.44 -10.12
C GLY A 226 61.82 -22.88 -11.26
N PRO A 227 61.41 -23.17 -12.54
CA PRO A 227 60.09 -23.40 -13.20
C PRO A 227 59.99 -24.55 -14.30
N LYS A 228 58.76 -24.98 -14.72
CA LYS A 228 58.22 -25.56 -16.03
C LYS A 228 59.00 -26.67 -16.83
N PRO A 229 58.54 -27.27 -17.98
CA PRO A 229 57.23 -27.45 -18.67
C PRO A 229 56.98 -28.91 -19.25
N GLY A 230 55.87 -29.17 -19.97
CA GLY A 230 55.80 -30.26 -21.00
C GLY A 230 54.40 -30.81 -21.38
N GLY A 231 54.00 -30.70 -22.66
CA GLY A 231 52.86 -31.43 -23.31
C GLY A 231 53.27 -32.82 -23.83
N PRO A 232 52.42 -33.60 -24.56
CA PRO A 232 52.02 -33.26 -25.94
C PRO A 232 50.60 -33.70 -26.42
N LYS A 233 50.27 -33.30 -27.67
CA LYS A 233 49.12 -33.68 -28.54
C LYS A 233 49.45 -34.95 -29.36
N PRO A 234 48.51 -35.64 -30.07
CA PRO A 234 48.26 -35.34 -31.50
C PRO A 234 46.82 -35.61 -32.09
N SER A 235 46.62 -35.09 -33.32
CA SER A 235 45.67 -35.31 -34.47
C SER A 235 44.60 -36.44 -34.42
N GLY A 236 43.32 -36.32 -34.87
CA GLY A 236 42.68 -35.94 -36.17
C GLY A 236 41.97 -37.18 -36.81
N PRO A 237 41.14 -37.21 -37.89
CA PRO A 237 40.23 -36.24 -38.59
C PRO A 237 38.78 -36.79 -38.87
N THR A 238 37.79 -35.94 -39.25
CA THR A 238 36.92 -35.96 -40.49
C THR A 238 35.46 -35.66 -40.04
N GLY A 239 34.50 -35.04 -40.73
CA GLY A 239 34.29 -34.47 -42.08
C GLY A 239 32.79 -34.05 -42.22
N GLY A 240 32.46 -33.25 -43.25
CA GLY A 240 31.08 -33.09 -43.81
C GLY A 240 30.22 -31.96 -43.21
N SER A 241 30.08 -30.78 -43.83
CA SER A 241 29.27 -30.40 -45.01
C SER A 241 27.82 -30.01 -44.70
N GLY A 242 27.42 -28.79 -45.08
CA GLY A 242 26.01 -28.41 -45.18
C GLY A 242 25.77 -26.90 -45.04
N GLY A 243 26.02 -26.14 -46.11
CA GLY A 243 25.67 -24.72 -46.15
C GLY A 243 24.17 -24.47 -46.39
N ARG A 244 23.72 -23.24 -46.10
CA ARG A 244 22.99 -22.38 -47.05
C ARG A 244 22.75 -20.98 -46.48
N HIS A 245 22.62 -20.08 -47.45
CA HIS A 245 22.62 -18.64 -47.41
C HIS A 245 21.21 -18.07 -47.02
N VAL A 246 21.24 -16.98 -46.23
CA VAL A 246 20.35 -15.80 -46.03
C VAL A 246 18.96 -15.70 -46.73
N PRO A 247 17.96 -14.95 -46.21
CA PRO A 247 18.06 -13.47 -46.06
C PRO A 247 17.36 -12.80 -44.86
N LYS A 248 17.89 -11.61 -44.52
CA LYS A 248 17.25 -10.55 -43.73
C LYS A 248 16.12 -9.91 -44.54
N VAL A 249 15.02 -9.55 -43.89
CA VAL A 249 13.98 -8.65 -44.43
C VAL A 249 13.74 -7.51 -43.42
N PRO A 250 13.53 -6.25 -43.86
CA PRO A 250 13.60 -5.06 -43.01
C PRO A 250 12.25 -4.67 -42.38
N LEU A 251 12.35 -3.90 -41.29
CA LEU A 251 11.27 -3.10 -40.71
C LEU A 251 10.86 -1.96 -41.65
N VAL A 252 9.56 -1.79 -41.89
CA VAL A 252 8.95 -0.50 -42.23
C VAL A 252 7.63 -0.36 -41.47
N LYS A 253 7.48 0.77 -40.77
CA LYS A 253 6.23 1.30 -40.21
C LYS A 253 5.51 2.14 -41.27
N ALA A 254 4.19 2.02 -41.35
CA ALA A 254 3.22 3.12 -41.51
C ALA A 254 1.84 2.57 -41.14
#